data_AF-A0A554V515-F1
#
_entry.id   AF-A0A554V515-F1
#
_cell.length_a   1.000
_cell.length_b   1.000
_cell.length_c   1.000
_cell.angle_alpha   90.00
_cell.angle_beta   90.00
_cell.angle_gamma   90.00
#
_symmetry.space_group_name_H-M   'P 1'
#
loop_
_entity.id
_entity.type
_entity.pdbx_description
1 polymer ?
#
loop_
_entity_poly.entity_id
_entity_poly.type
_entity_poly.pdbx_seq_one_letter_code
_entity_poly.pdbx_strand_id
1 'polypeptide(L)'
;MPSRPHVPDDDVLVTGHDALAAELGAAPPAGLADLPDAYAQRLADTLATARKSQAAELAAATTEALRHVPRPLRGTVRKVVGL
;
A
#
# COMPACT_ATOMS: atom_id res chain seq x y z
N MET A 1 11.06 -37.38 -21.90
CA MET A 1 10.06 -36.70 -21.05
C MET A 1 10.83 -35.81 -20.09
N PRO A 2 10.56 -34.49 -20.03
CA PRO A 2 11.32 -33.60 -19.17
C PRO A 2 10.96 -33.85 -17.71
N SER A 3 11.97 -34.22 -16.93
CA SER A 3 11.91 -34.33 -15.47
C SER A 3 11.50 -32.98 -14.88
N ARG A 4 10.43 -33.02 -14.09
CA ARG A 4 9.93 -31.89 -13.29
C ARG A 4 11.06 -31.47 -12.33
N PRO A 5 11.55 -30.21 -12.39
CA PRO A 5 12.53 -29.76 -11.41
C PRO A 5 11.87 -29.74 -10.03
N HIS A 6 12.53 -30.42 -9.09
CA HIS A 6 12.31 -30.34 -7.66
C HIS A 6 12.44 -28.87 -7.23
N VAL A 7 11.33 -28.29 -6.79
CA VAL A 7 11.31 -26.98 -6.14
C VAL A 7 11.82 -27.19 -4.71
N PRO A 8 12.93 -26.57 -4.31
CA PRO A 8 13.43 -26.67 -2.95
C PRO A 8 12.47 -25.99 -1.97
N ASP A 9 12.24 -26.66 -0.84
CA ASP A 9 11.70 -26.09 0.40
C ASP A 9 12.72 -25.08 0.97
N ASP A 10 12.77 -23.87 0.41
CA ASP A 10 13.52 -22.77 0.99
C ASP A 10 12.61 -21.96 1.93
N ASP A 11 13.21 -21.49 3.03
CA ASP A 11 12.68 -20.61 4.07
C ASP A 11 11.56 -19.66 3.62
N VAL A 12 10.66 -19.29 4.54
CA VAL A 12 9.67 -18.21 4.36
C VAL A 12 10.39 -16.86 4.18
N LEU A 13 11.03 -16.68 3.03
CA LEU A 13 11.62 -15.44 2.57
C LEU A 13 10.44 -14.65 2.00
N VAL A 14 10.05 -13.60 2.70
CA VAL A 14 9.12 -12.59 2.19
C VAL A 14 9.58 -12.21 0.79
N THR A 15 8.80 -12.58 -0.22
CA THR A 15 9.16 -12.35 -1.61
C THR A 15 8.72 -10.95 -2.01
N GLY A 16 9.35 -10.34 -3.03
CA GLY A 16 8.91 -9.04 -3.56
C GLY A 16 7.44 -9.04 -3.99
N HIS A 17 6.93 -10.19 -4.43
CA HIS A 17 5.52 -10.42 -4.73
C HIS A 17 4.61 -10.41 -3.50
N ASP A 18 5.06 -10.90 -2.35
CA ASP A 18 4.29 -10.85 -1.10
C ASP A 18 4.15 -9.41 -0.59
N ALA A 19 5.24 -8.63 -0.68
CA ALA A 19 5.22 -7.21 -0.37
C ALA A 19 4.26 -6.44 -1.31
N LEU A 20 4.27 -6.77 -2.60
CA LEU A 20 3.35 -6.19 -3.57
C LEU A 20 1.89 -6.57 -3.30
N ALA A 21 1.63 -7.84 -2.95
CA ALA A 21 0.30 -8.31 -2.57
C ALA A 21 -0.23 -7.57 -1.32
N ALA A 22 0.63 -7.35 -0.33
CA ALA A 22 0.28 -6.60 0.87
C ALA A 22 -0.11 -5.15 0.55
N GLU A 23 0.65 -4.48 -0.32
CA GLU A 23 0.35 -3.10 -0.74
C GLU A 23 -0.90 -2.99 -1.62
N LEU A 24 -1.25 -4.02 -2.39
CA LEU A 24 -2.46 -4.09 -3.20
C LEU A 24 -3.69 -4.52 -2.39
N GLY A 25 -3.50 -5.25 -1.27
CA GLY A 25 -4.58 -5.88 -0.50
C GLY A 25 -5.22 -7.07 -1.20
N ALA A 26 -4.59 -7.56 -2.28
CA ALA A 26 -5.05 -8.67 -3.11
C ALA A 26 -3.85 -9.32 -3.80
N ALA A 27 -4.07 -10.50 -4.38
CA ALA A 27 -3.04 -11.14 -5.19
C ALA A 27 -2.60 -10.23 -6.35
N PRO A 28 -1.30 -10.17 -6.67
CA PRO A 28 -0.82 -9.36 -7.77
C PRO A 28 -1.44 -9.83 -9.10
N PRO A 29 -1.88 -8.90 -9.98
CA PRO A 29 -2.46 -9.24 -11.27
C PRO A 29 -1.48 -10.07 -12.10
N ALA A 30 -2.02 -10.92 -13.00
CA ALA A 30 -1.21 -11.88 -13.77
C ALA A 30 -0.02 -11.25 -14.51
N GLY A 31 -0.17 -10.02 -15.03
CA GLY A 31 0.93 -9.29 -15.69
C GLY A 31 2.09 -8.86 -14.78
N LEU A 32 1.91 -8.93 -13.46
CA LEU A 32 2.95 -8.67 -12.46
C LEU A 32 3.50 -9.95 -11.83
N ALA A 33 2.87 -11.10 -12.07
CA ALA A 33 3.34 -12.40 -11.55
C ALA A 33 4.63 -12.88 -12.23
N ASP A 34 4.87 -12.45 -13.48
CA ASP A 34 6.08 -12.75 -14.24
C ASP A 34 7.22 -11.75 -13.95
N LEU A 35 6.98 -10.75 -13.09
CA LEU A 35 7.94 -9.71 -12.80
C LEU A 35 9.06 -10.28 -11.91
N PRO A 36 10.35 -9.99 -12.14
CA PRO A 36 11.39 -10.49 -11.23
C PRO A 36 11.23 -9.89 -9.83
N ASP A 37 11.53 -10.67 -8.78
CA ASP A 37 11.29 -10.30 -7.38
C ASP A 37 11.88 -8.93 -6.99
N ALA A 38 13.08 -8.61 -7.49
CA ALA A 38 13.71 -7.32 -7.23
C ALA A 38 12.90 -6.13 -7.77
N TYR A 39 12.19 -6.30 -8.89
CA TYR A 39 11.31 -5.28 -9.44
C TYR A 39 9.95 -5.26 -8.73
N ALA A 40 9.41 -6.43 -8.36
CA ALA A 40 8.19 -6.51 -7.56
C ALA A 40 8.36 -5.79 -6.21
N GLN A 41 9.52 -5.97 -5.54
CA GLN A 41 9.86 -5.26 -4.31
C GLN A 41 9.93 -3.74 -4.53
N ARG A 42 10.62 -3.27 -5.57
CA ARG A 42 10.68 -1.83 -5.88
C ARG A 42 9.30 -1.24 -6.18
N LEU A 43 8.43 -2.00 -6.83
CA LEU A 43 7.06 -1.57 -7.08
C LEU A 43 6.27 -1.46 -5.79
N ALA A 44 6.39 -2.44 -4.89
CA ALA A 44 5.79 -2.40 -3.56
C ALA A 44 6.26 -1.16 -2.77
N ASP A 45 7.58 -0.89 -2.74
CA ASP A 45 8.13 0.26 -2.03
C ASP A 45 7.60 1.60 -2.60
N THR A 46 7.42 1.67 -3.92
CA THR A 46 6.87 2.84 -4.61
C THR A 46 5.39 3.04 -4.25
N LEU A 47 4.60 1.96 -4.24
CA LEU A 47 3.19 2.00 -3.83
C LEU A 47 3.04 2.42 -2.36
N ALA A 48 3.87 1.86 -1.47
CA ALA A 48 3.88 2.22 -0.05
C ALA A 48 4.16 3.71 0.15
N THR A 49 5.12 4.25 -0.61
CA THR A 49 5.47 5.68 -0.56
C THR A 49 4.34 6.55 -1.09
N ALA A 50 3.74 6.17 -2.21
CA ALA A 50 2.63 6.90 -2.81
C ALA A 50 1.38 6.90 -1.91
N ARG A 51 1.07 5.79 -1.24
CA ARG A 51 -0.04 5.73 -0.27
C ARG A 51 0.21 6.67 0.91
N LYS A 52 1.44 6.71 1.43
CA LYS A 52 1.81 7.62 2.53
C LYS A 52 1.68 9.08 2.11
N SER A 53 2.12 9.45 0.89
CA SER A 53 1.98 10.83 0.41
C SER A 53 0.52 11.21 0.20
N GLN A 54 -0.30 10.34 -0.39
CA GLN A 54 -1.73 10.56 -0.57
C GLN A 54 -2.46 10.74 0.76
N ALA A 55 -2.13 9.93 1.78
CA ALA A 55 -2.70 10.07 3.12
C ALA A 55 -2.31 11.42 3.77
N ALA A 56 -1.06 11.85 3.59
CA ALA A 56 -0.60 13.14 4.10
C ALA A 56 -1.30 14.32 3.42
N GLU A 57 -1.47 14.27 2.10
CA GLU A 57 -2.20 15.27 1.32
C GLU A 57 -3.68 15.33 1.71
N LEU A 58 -4.34 14.18 1.89
CA LEU A 58 -5.71 14.09 2.37
C LEU A 58 -5.87 14.67 3.79
N ALA A 59 -4.93 14.38 4.69
CA ALA A 59 -4.95 14.93 6.05
C ALA A 59 -4.75 16.47 6.05
N ALA A 60 -3.86 16.97 5.19
CA ALA A 60 -3.64 18.39 5.01
C ALA A 60 -4.89 19.09 4.44
N ALA A 61 -5.50 18.52 3.40
CA ALA A 61 -6.73 19.03 2.81
C ALA A 61 -7.90 19.02 3.82
N THR A 62 -8.00 17.99 4.64
CA THR A 62 -9.01 17.90 5.71
C THR A 62 -8.79 18.97 6.78
N THR A 63 -7.54 19.17 7.19
CA THR A 63 -7.19 20.22 8.17
C THR A 63 -7.52 21.61 7.62
N GLU A 64 -7.28 21.85 6.34
CA GLU A 64 -7.61 23.11 5.69
C GLU A 64 -9.12 23.30 5.52
N ALA A 65 -9.86 22.25 5.14
CA ALA A 65 -11.32 22.29 5.08
C ALA A 65 -11.94 22.60 6.45
N LEU A 66 -11.40 22.04 7.54
CA LEU A 66 -11.79 22.39 8.91
C LEU A 66 -11.56 23.86 9.22
N ARG A 67 -10.64 24.56 8.53
CA ARG A 67 -10.43 25.99 8.77
C ARG A 67 -11.66 26.83 8.46
N HIS A 68 -12.42 26.41 7.46
CA HIS A 68 -13.67 27.06 7.04
C HIS A 68 -14.86 26.72 7.95
N VAL A 69 -14.73 25.75 8.85
CA VAL A 69 -15.78 25.41 9.83
C VAL A 69 -15.75 26.41 11.00
N PRO A 70 -16.91 26.98 11.39
CA PRO A 70 -17.01 27.84 12.57
C PRO A 70 -16.42 27.18 13.82
N ARG A 71 -15.67 27.96 14.62
CA ARG A 71 -14.94 27.48 15.82
C ARG A 71 -15.75 26.56 16.75
N PRO A 72 -17.05 26.78 17.05
CA PRO A 72 -17.79 25.88 17.93
C PRO A 72 -18.06 24.49 17.33
N LEU A 73 -18.10 24.34 16.00
CA LEU A 73 -18.41 23.08 15.31
C LEU A 73 -17.16 22.26 14.94
N ARG A 74 -15.97 22.88 14.92
CA ARG A 74 -14.72 22.20 14.55
C ARG A 74 -14.43 20.96 15.40
N GLY A 75 -14.74 20.98 16.70
CA GLY A 75 -14.50 19.84 17.59
C GLY A 75 -15.34 18.61 17.25
N THR A 76 -16.60 18.81 16.88
CA THR A 76 -17.51 17.74 16.48
C THR A 76 -17.11 17.17 15.12
N VAL A 77 -16.80 18.03 14.15
CA VAL A 77 -16.37 17.58 12.81
C VAL A 77 -15.05 16.80 12.91
N ARG A 78 -14.09 17.26 13.72
CA ARG A 78 -12.82 16.54 13.93
C ARG A 78 -13.04 15.11 14.45
N LYS A 79 -13.97 14.93 15.41
CA LYS A 79 -14.33 13.60 15.94
C LYS A 79 -14.96 12.68 14.90
N VAL A 80 -15.79 13.20 13.99
CA VAL A 80 -16.46 12.40 12.96
C VAL A 80 -15.48 11.94 11.87
N VAL A 81 -14.46 12.75 11.56
CA VAL A 81 -13.47 12.45 10.52
C VAL A 81 -12.29 11.59 11.04
N GLY A 82 -12.27 11.26 12.34
CA GLY A 82 -11.26 10.36 12.91
C GLY A 82 -9.89 10.99 13.15
N LEU A 83 -9.85 12.30 13.44
CA LEU A 83 -8.65 13.14 13.66
C LEU A 83 -8.43 13.53 15.13
#